data_AF-A0A820HX19-F1
#
_entry.id   AF-A0A820HX19-F1
#
_cell.length_a   1.000
_cell.length_b   1.000
_cell.length_c   1.000
_cell.angle_alpha   90.00
_cell.angle_beta   90.00
_cell.angle_gamma   90.00
#
_symmetry.space_group_name_H-M   'P 1'
#
loop_
_entity.id
_entity.type
_entity.pdbx_description
1 polymer ?
#
loop_
_entity_poly.entity_id
_entity_poly.type
_entity_poly.pdbx_seq_one_letter_code
_entity_poly.pdbx_strand_id
1 'polypeptide(L)'
;MLDENIPLVSAAERDNNIDEDPKNQSEENGSTLRLVIPPLIIFATVVTILTFIAVVFVIARDSPSAHYRTDCYPDALSKFSNYSKEACRNRHCLFDERANLSGTQCYMNDNYGYLFEGAEKTQNGIQIKLKRTQALLSMFPEPIDNVILDVQYYTNDIIRFKLYDSDNQRYE
;
A
#
# COMPACT_ATOMS: atom_id res chain seq x y z
N MET A 1 33.03 13.19 -18.84
CA MET A 1 34.37 13.76 -18.61
C MET A 1 34.36 15.15 -19.20
N LEU A 2 34.28 16.17 -18.33
CA LEU A 2 34.57 17.59 -18.59
C LEU A 2 33.68 18.32 -19.62
N ASP A 3 33.40 19.62 -19.52
CA ASP A 3 33.22 20.54 -18.39
C ASP A 3 32.46 21.77 -18.96
N GLU A 4 31.52 22.36 -18.22
CA GLU A 4 31.68 23.64 -17.49
C GLU A 4 32.16 24.83 -18.33
N ASN A 5 31.38 25.92 -18.31
CA ASN A 5 31.92 27.28 -18.46
C ASN A 5 30.94 28.36 -17.96
N ILE A 6 31.37 29.06 -16.91
CA ILE A 6 30.91 30.40 -16.49
C ILE A 6 31.91 31.40 -17.11
N PRO A 7 31.56 32.67 -17.39
CA PRO A 7 31.96 33.72 -16.43
C PRO A 7 31.03 34.96 -16.38
N LEU A 8 31.16 35.81 -15.34
CA LEU A 8 31.57 37.24 -15.48
C LEU A 8 31.59 38.04 -14.17
N VAL A 9 32.48 39.05 -14.16
CA VAL A 9 32.90 39.98 -13.08
C VAL A 9 33.29 41.31 -13.79
N SER A 10 33.21 42.54 -13.27
CA SER A 10 33.31 43.10 -11.90
C SER A 10 32.34 44.28 -11.65
N ALA A 11 31.90 44.50 -10.41
CA ALA A 11 32.35 45.55 -9.45
C ALA A 11 32.21 47.04 -9.87
N ALA A 12 31.58 47.85 -8.99
CA ALA A 12 31.72 49.31 -8.92
C ALA A 12 31.45 49.85 -7.49
N GLU A 13 32.08 50.97 -7.17
CA GLU A 13 32.11 51.71 -5.89
C GLU A 13 31.98 53.21 -6.24
N ARG A 14 31.57 54.16 -5.38
CA ARG A 14 31.29 54.23 -3.93
C ARG A 14 30.35 55.44 -3.70
N ASP A 15 29.76 55.63 -2.50
CA ASP A 15 29.87 56.90 -1.74
C ASP A 15 29.15 56.86 -0.37
N ASN A 16 29.59 57.71 0.56
CA ASN A 16 29.21 57.77 1.98
C ASN A 16 28.53 59.12 2.34
N ASN A 17 28.19 59.29 3.63
CA ASN A 17 27.88 60.56 4.35
C ASN A 17 26.40 61.04 4.21
N ILE A 18 25.71 61.61 5.21
CA ILE A 18 26.02 62.15 6.56
C ILE A 18 24.86 61.82 7.56
N ASP A 19 25.15 61.77 8.87
CA ASP A 19 24.19 61.70 9.99
C ASP A 19 23.19 62.88 10.11
N GLU A 20 22.00 62.63 10.69
CA GLU A 20 21.41 63.48 11.75
C GLU A 20 20.31 62.72 12.54
N ASP A 21 20.46 62.64 13.88
CA ASP A 21 19.44 62.18 14.84
C ASP A 21 18.75 63.41 15.45
N PRO A 22 17.41 63.39 15.65
CA PRO A 22 16.96 63.26 17.03
C PRO A 22 15.68 62.44 17.23
N LYS A 23 15.75 61.47 18.14
CA LYS A 23 14.73 61.07 19.13
C LYS A 23 13.25 61.31 18.77
N ASN A 24 12.50 60.21 18.69
CA ASN A 24 11.25 60.16 19.46
C ASN A 24 10.99 58.76 20.04
N GLN A 25 10.91 58.69 21.37
CA GLN A 25 10.41 57.50 22.08
C GLN A 25 8.90 57.67 22.27
N SER A 26 8.11 56.83 21.62
CA SER A 26 6.72 56.59 22.01
C SER A 26 6.45 55.09 21.93
N GLU A 27 6.01 54.52 23.05
CA GLU A 27 5.90 53.08 23.28
C GLU A 27 4.98 52.38 22.26
N GLU A 28 5.53 51.42 21.50
CA GLU A 28 4.69 50.36 20.92
C GLU A 28 4.21 49.46 22.06
N ASN A 29 2.99 49.73 22.51
CA ASN A 29 2.28 48.89 23.47
C ASN A 29 1.99 47.51 22.86
N GLY A 30 2.96 46.60 23.02
CA GLY A 30 2.86 45.20 22.67
C GLY A 30 1.72 44.52 23.44
N SER A 31 0.52 44.57 22.86
CA SER A 31 -0.66 43.90 23.40
C SER A 31 -0.44 42.39 23.36
N THR A 32 -0.08 41.83 24.51
CA THR A 32 -0.02 40.38 24.70
C THR A 32 -1.44 39.82 24.64
N LEU A 33 -1.89 39.53 23.42
CA LEU A 33 -3.22 39.01 23.12
C LEU A 33 -3.37 37.61 23.75
N ARG A 34 -3.80 37.58 25.02
CA ARG A 34 -4.13 36.35 25.73
C ARG A 34 -5.37 35.75 25.06
N LEU A 35 -5.15 34.84 24.12
CA LEU A 35 -6.20 34.09 23.45
C LEU A 35 -6.84 33.12 24.44
N VAL A 36 -7.75 33.64 25.28
CA VAL A 36 -8.59 32.83 26.17
C VAL A 36 -9.69 32.21 25.32
N ILE A 37 -9.38 31.08 24.68
CA ILE A 37 -10.36 30.29 23.94
C ILE A 37 -11.47 29.90 24.94
N PRO A 38 -12.74 30.28 24.69
CA PRO A 38 -13.81 30.00 25.63
C PRO A 38 -13.97 28.49 25.81
N PRO A 39 -14.32 28.01 27.01
CA PRO A 39 -14.34 26.57 27.33
C PRO A 39 -15.29 25.78 26.42
N LEU A 40 -16.33 26.43 25.87
CA LEU A 40 -17.22 25.85 24.87
C LEU A 40 -16.53 25.50 23.54
N ILE A 41 -15.59 26.33 23.07
CA ILE A 41 -14.83 26.05 21.84
C ILE A 41 -13.80 24.93 22.09
N ILE A 42 -13.13 24.94 23.25
CA ILE A 42 -12.21 23.85 23.64
C ILE A 42 -12.97 22.52 23.75
N PHE A 43 -14.15 22.53 24.38
CA PHE A 43 -15.01 21.36 24.49
C PHE A 43 -15.47 20.87 23.10
N ALA A 44 -15.91 21.78 22.22
CA ALA A 44 -16.33 21.44 20.87
C ALA A 44 -15.20 20.81 20.04
N THR A 45 -13.97 21.34 20.09
CA THR A 45 -12.83 20.78 19.36
C THR A 45 -12.39 19.43 19.92
N VAL A 46 -12.43 19.24 21.24
CA VAL A 46 -12.17 17.91 21.85
C VAL A 46 -13.23 16.90 21.41
N VAL A 47 -14.51 17.27 21.38
CA VAL A 47 -15.58 16.39 20.92
C VAL A 47 -15.43 16.04 19.44
N THR A 48 -15.12 16.99 18.56
CA THR A 48 -14.91 16.68 17.13
C THR A 48 -13.66 15.84 16.87
N ILE A 49 -12.59 16.03 17.64
CA ILE A 49 -11.40 15.16 17.60
C ILE A 49 -11.76 13.74 18.07
N LEU A 50 -12.51 13.59 19.16
CA LEU A 50 -12.92 12.28 19.67
C LEU A 50 -13.87 11.55 18.71
N THR A 51 -14.82 12.23 18.08
CA THR A 51 -15.69 11.59 17.07
C THR A 51 -14.92 11.25 15.81
N PHE A 52 -13.99 12.10 15.35
CA PHE A 52 -13.11 11.80 14.22
C PHE A 52 -12.21 10.59 14.52
N ILE A 53 -11.59 10.53 15.69
CA ILE A 53 -10.80 9.35 16.13
C ILE A 53 -11.68 8.10 16.19
N ALA A 54 -12.89 8.18 16.72
CA ALA A 54 -13.82 7.05 16.75
C ALA A 54 -14.20 6.57 15.34
N VAL A 55 -14.48 7.48 14.41
CA VAL A 55 -14.77 7.16 13.00
C VAL A 55 -13.53 6.55 12.31
N VAL A 56 -12.35 7.14 12.47
CA VAL A 56 -11.07 6.61 11.96
C VAL A 56 -10.80 5.21 12.51
N PHE A 57 -11.11 4.96 13.79
CA PHE A 57 -10.97 3.66 14.42
C PHE A 57 -12.00 2.64 13.92
N VAL A 58 -13.21 3.06 13.54
CA VAL A 58 -14.22 2.20 12.91
C VAL A 58 -13.82 1.84 11.48
N ILE A 59 -13.40 2.80 10.64
CA ILE A 59 -12.97 2.50 9.26
C ILE A 59 -11.67 1.66 9.22
N ALA A 60 -10.73 1.89 10.15
CA ALA A 60 -9.53 1.05 10.29
C ALA A 60 -9.81 -0.36 10.84
N ARG A 61 -11.07 -0.65 11.21
CA ARG A 61 -11.55 -1.97 11.66
C ARG A 61 -12.40 -2.68 10.62
N ASP A 62 -12.72 -2.06 9.49
CA ASP A 62 -13.52 -2.69 8.45
C ASP A 62 -12.65 -3.72 7.72
N SER A 63 -12.88 -4.99 8.02
CA SER A 63 -12.19 -6.11 7.39
C SER A 63 -13.00 -6.52 6.16
N PRO A 64 -12.36 -6.88 5.01
CA PRO A 64 -13.07 -7.33 3.82
C PRO A 64 -14.16 -8.33 4.18
N SER A 65 -15.38 -8.11 3.68
CA SER A 65 -16.54 -8.90 4.11
C SER A 65 -16.27 -10.38 3.86
N ALA A 66 -16.65 -11.23 4.79
CA ALA A 66 -16.22 -12.63 4.83
C ALA A 66 -16.53 -13.43 3.55
N HIS A 67 -17.50 -12.96 2.75
CA HIS A 67 -17.91 -13.54 1.48
C HIS A 67 -16.85 -13.43 0.36
N TYR A 68 -15.95 -12.44 0.40
CA TYR A 68 -14.91 -12.26 -0.64
C TYR A 68 -13.55 -12.86 -0.26
N ARG A 69 -13.45 -13.52 0.89
CA ARG A 69 -12.19 -14.06 1.41
C ARG A 69 -11.90 -15.45 0.83
N THR A 70 -10.75 -15.59 0.16
CA THR A 70 -10.24 -16.89 -0.28
C THR A 70 -9.62 -17.64 0.89
N ASP A 71 -9.97 -18.92 1.05
CA ASP A 71 -9.45 -19.79 2.10
C ASP A 71 -7.96 -20.10 1.92
N CYS A 72 -7.18 -19.87 2.97
CA CYS A 72 -5.76 -20.16 3.06
C CYS A 72 -5.46 -21.46 3.84
N TYR A 73 -6.47 -22.04 4.49
CA TYR A 73 -6.37 -23.31 5.19
C TYR A 73 -7.38 -24.37 4.68
N PRO A 74 -7.42 -24.66 3.36
CA PRO A 74 -8.41 -25.59 2.79
C PRO A 74 -8.26 -27.05 3.26
N ASP A 75 -7.07 -27.43 3.75
CA ASP A 75 -6.79 -28.72 4.38
C ASP A 75 -7.24 -28.79 5.85
N ALA A 76 -7.86 -27.73 6.39
CA ALA A 76 -8.36 -27.69 7.78
C ALA A 76 -9.39 -28.80 8.07
N LEU A 77 -10.10 -29.26 7.03
CA LEU A 77 -11.10 -30.33 7.09
C LEU A 77 -10.48 -31.74 7.20
N SER A 78 -9.16 -31.88 7.09
CA SER A 78 -8.47 -33.15 7.28
C SER A 78 -8.51 -33.61 8.74
N LYS A 79 -8.69 -34.91 8.98
CA LYS A 79 -8.57 -35.52 10.33
C LYS A 79 -7.19 -35.37 10.98
N PHE A 80 -6.19 -34.92 10.20
CA PHE A 80 -4.83 -34.64 10.65
C PHE A 80 -4.54 -33.13 10.78
N SER A 81 -5.55 -32.29 10.59
CA SER A 81 -5.45 -30.83 10.71
C SER A 81 -5.07 -30.40 12.12
N ASN A 82 -4.06 -29.54 12.22
CA ASN A 82 -3.68 -28.80 13.42
C ASN A 82 -4.10 -27.31 13.32
N TYR A 83 -5.28 -27.06 12.74
CA TYR A 83 -5.81 -25.71 12.53
C TYR A 83 -5.76 -24.85 13.80
N SER A 84 -5.03 -23.74 13.72
CA SER A 84 -4.96 -22.71 14.75
C SER A 84 -4.65 -21.35 14.13
N LYS A 85 -4.78 -20.28 14.92
CA LYS A 85 -4.37 -18.92 14.55
C LYS A 85 -2.89 -18.83 14.18
N GLU A 86 -2.05 -19.57 14.89
CA GLU A 86 -0.60 -19.69 14.68
C GLU A 86 -0.33 -20.47 13.40
N ALA A 87 -1.00 -21.61 13.19
CA ALA A 87 -0.89 -22.39 11.96
C ALA A 87 -1.29 -21.57 10.72
N CYS A 88 -2.32 -20.73 10.82
CA CYS A 88 -2.71 -19.76 9.78
C CYS A 88 -1.60 -18.73 9.49
N ARG A 89 -1.06 -18.10 10.54
CA ARG A 89 -0.01 -17.08 10.42
C ARG A 89 1.32 -17.64 9.90
N ASN A 90 1.60 -18.92 10.19
CA ASN A 90 2.76 -19.64 9.66
C ASN A 90 2.66 -19.88 8.14
N ARG A 91 1.47 -19.75 7.53
CA ARG A 91 1.27 -19.67 6.07
C ARG A 91 1.28 -18.24 5.53
N HIS A 92 1.70 -17.26 6.34
CA HIS A 92 1.74 -15.84 6.00
C HIS A 92 0.37 -15.23 5.64
N CYS A 93 -0.69 -15.87 6.13
CA CYS A 93 -2.08 -15.48 5.91
C CYS A 93 -2.66 -14.64 7.06
N LEU A 94 -3.80 -14.02 6.78
CA LEU A 94 -4.50 -13.16 7.70
C LEU A 94 -5.51 -13.97 8.52
N PHE A 95 -5.66 -13.62 9.80
CA PHE A 95 -6.56 -14.30 10.73
C PHE A 95 -7.54 -13.30 11.35
N ASP A 96 -8.84 -13.53 11.16
CA ASP A 96 -9.91 -12.72 11.73
C ASP A 96 -10.55 -13.42 12.95
N GLU A 97 -10.28 -12.88 14.14
CA GLU A 97 -10.81 -13.36 15.42
C GLU A 97 -12.33 -13.17 15.56
N ARG A 98 -12.95 -12.32 14.73
CA ARG A 98 -14.39 -11.99 14.78
C ARG A 98 -15.22 -12.76 13.77
N ALA A 99 -14.59 -13.40 12.78
CA ALA A 99 -15.31 -14.22 11.83
C ALA A 99 -15.93 -15.43 12.55
N ASN A 100 -17.21 -15.67 12.27
CA ASN A 100 -17.94 -16.82 12.80
C ASN A 100 -17.40 -18.13 12.20
N LEU A 101 -17.68 -19.27 12.84
CA LEU A 101 -17.20 -20.59 12.40
C LEU A 101 -17.65 -21.00 10.98
N SER A 102 -18.62 -20.32 10.40
CA SER A 102 -19.09 -20.50 9.02
C SER A 102 -18.33 -19.67 7.97
N GLY A 103 -17.50 -18.73 8.40
CA GLY A 103 -16.69 -17.89 7.52
C GLY A 103 -15.22 -18.24 7.59
N THR A 104 -14.49 -17.93 6.53
CA THR A 104 -13.03 -18.13 6.44
C THR A 104 -12.31 -17.21 7.45
N GLN A 105 -12.04 -17.75 8.64
CA GLN A 105 -11.21 -17.10 9.66
C GLN A 105 -9.75 -16.95 9.20
N CYS A 106 -9.20 -17.92 8.46
CA CYS A 106 -7.84 -17.90 7.93
C CYS A 106 -7.85 -17.69 6.42
N TYR A 107 -7.54 -16.47 5.96
CA TYR A 107 -7.71 -16.07 4.56
C TYR A 107 -6.43 -15.57 3.92
N MET A 108 -6.37 -15.68 2.59
CA MET A 108 -5.22 -15.22 1.81
C MET A 108 -4.95 -13.72 2.02
N ASN A 109 -3.68 -13.36 2.00
CA ASN A 109 -3.22 -11.97 2.03
C ASN A 109 -3.20 -11.42 0.60
N ASP A 110 -3.73 -10.21 0.38
CA ASP A 110 -3.84 -9.57 -0.94
C ASP A 110 -2.48 -9.38 -1.65
N ASN A 111 -1.38 -9.39 -0.88
CA ASN A 111 -0.02 -9.32 -1.42
C ASN A 111 0.52 -10.68 -1.90
N TYR A 112 -0.29 -11.75 -1.93
CA TYR A 112 0.08 -13.07 -2.43
C TYR A 112 -0.40 -13.29 -3.87
N GLY A 113 0.50 -13.72 -4.76
CA GLY A 113 0.15 -14.05 -6.14
C GLY A 113 1.26 -13.69 -7.12
N TYR A 114 0.88 -13.19 -8.30
CA TYR A 114 1.78 -12.82 -9.37
C TYR A 114 1.56 -11.37 -9.82
N LEU A 115 2.65 -10.72 -10.19
CA LEU A 115 2.70 -9.41 -10.82
C LEU A 115 2.81 -9.57 -12.34
N PHE A 116 2.22 -8.62 -13.07
CA PHE A 116 2.36 -8.52 -14.52
C PHE A 116 3.74 -7.97 -14.89
N GLU A 117 4.49 -8.68 -15.74
CA GLU A 117 5.77 -8.19 -16.29
C GLU A 117 5.67 -7.74 -17.75
N GLY A 118 4.73 -8.30 -18.52
CA GLY A 118 4.54 -7.93 -19.92
C GLY A 118 3.57 -8.84 -20.64
N ALA A 119 3.22 -8.48 -21.89
CA ALA A 119 2.40 -9.32 -22.75
C ALA A 119 2.81 -9.19 -24.22
N GLU A 120 2.65 -10.27 -24.96
CA GLU A 120 2.93 -10.35 -26.39
C GLU A 120 1.76 -11.01 -27.14
N LYS A 121 1.38 -10.45 -28.29
CA LYS A 121 0.31 -11.01 -29.13
C LYS A 121 0.84 -12.25 -29.84
N THR A 122 0.07 -13.33 -29.79
CA THR A 122 0.31 -14.52 -30.62
C THR A 122 -0.60 -14.47 -31.86
N GLN A 123 -0.46 -15.44 -32.77
CA GLN A 123 -1.29 -15.49 -33.99
C GLN A 123 -2.80 -15.53 -33.68
N ASN A 124 -3.19 -16.25 -32.63
CA ASN A 124 -4.58 -16.52 -32.25
C ASN A 124 -4.87 -16.12 -30.79
N GLY A 125 -4.15 -15.14 -30.22
CA GLY A 125 -4.22 -14.92 -28.78
C GLY A 125 -3.23 -13.91 -28.21
N ILE A 126 -2.96 -14.06 -26.91
CA ILE A 126 -2.02 -13.24 -26.14
C ILE A 126 -1.32 -14.11 -25.09
N GLN A 127 -0.01 -13.96 -24.96
CA GLN A 127 0.78 -14.52 -23.87
C GLN A 127 1.15 -13.41 -22.89
N ILE A 128 0.97 -13.68 -21.60
CA ILE A 128 1.20 -12.73 -20.50
C ILE A 128 2.25 -13.33 -19.58
N LYS A 129 3.31 -12.57 -19.31
CA LYS A 129 4.41 -12.93 -18.42
C LYS A 129 4.07 -12.48 -17.00
N LEU A 130 4.07 -13.43 -16.08
CA LEU A 130 3.66 -13.29 -14.69
C LEU A 130 4.81 -13.69 -13.77
N LYS A 131 5.17 -12.81 -12.84
CA LYS A 131 6.25 -13.03 -11.87
C LYS A 131 5.70 -13.12 -10.45
N ARG A 132 6.04 -14.17 -9.72
CA ARG A 132 5.57 -14.35 -8.34
C ARG A 132 6.10 -13.22 -7.47
N THR A 133 5.17 -12.57 -6.75
CA THR A 133 5.52 -11.55 -5.76
C THR A 133 6.40 -12.15 -4.66
N GLN A 134 7.47 -11.43 -4.30
CA GLN A 134 8.34 -11.80 -3.19
C GLN A 134 7.98 -11.06 -1.89
N ALA A 135 6.86 -10.31 -1.88
CA ALA A 135 6.35 -9.61 -0.68
C ALA A 135 5.96 -10.57 0.45
N LEU A 136 5.65 -11.83 0.12
CA LEU A 136 5.36 -12.91 1.05
C LEU A 136 6.11 -14.19 0.63
N LEU A 137 6.52 -14.96 1.63
CA LEU A 137 6.99 -16.33 1.43
C LEU A 137 5.83 -17.20 0.90
N SER A 138 6.17 -18.25 0.15
CA SER A 138 5.18 -19.17 -0.41
C SER A 138 4.41 -19.91 0.69
N MET A 139 3.11 -20.10 0.51
CA MET A 139 2.28 -20.94 1.38
C MET A 139 2.62 -22.43 1.26
N PHE A 140 3.22 -22.82 0.13
CA PHE A 140 3.52 -24.20 -0.23
C PHE A 140 5.00 -24.35 -0.63
N PRO A 141 5.60 -25.54 -0.46
CA PRO A 141 6.93 -25.83 -0.98
C PRO A 141 7.02 -25.59 -2.50
N GLU A 142 8.24 -25.32 -2.99
CA GLU A 142 8.57 -25.25 -4.43
C GLU A 142 7.64 -24.32 -5.25
N PRO A 143 7.56 -23.01 -4.90
CA PRO A 143 6.83 -22.04 -5.72
C PRO A 143 7.44 -21.92 -7.12
N ILE A 144 6.57 -21.83 -8.13
CA ILE A 144 6.96 -21.47 -9.49
C ILE A 144 7.06 -19.94 -9.55
N ASP A 145 8.25 -19.39 -9.73
CA ASP A 145 8.42 -17.93 -9.70
C ASP A 145 8.04 -17.27 -11.04
N ASN A 146 8.25 -17.94 -12.18
CA ASN A 146 7.96 -17.41 -13.52
C ASN A 146 6.85 -18.23 -14.19
N VAL A 147 5.74 -17.58 -14.54
CA VAL A 147 4.56 -18.22 -15.14
C VAL A 147 4.15 -17.49 -16.41
N ILE A 148 3.80 -18.25 -17.45
CA ILE A 148 3.10 -17.73 -18.63
C ILE A 148 1.61 -18.04 -18.52
N LEU A 149 0.79 -17.01 -18.68
CA LEU A 149 -0.63 -17.15 -19.01
C LEU A 149 -0.78 -17.03 -20.54
N ASP A 150 -0.98 -18.17 -21.21
CA ASP A 150 -1.27 -18.22 -22.65
C ASP A 150 -2.78 -18.30 -22.86
N VAL A 151 -3.34 -17.25 -23.48
CA VAL A 151 -4.77 -17.11 -23.78
C VAL A 151 -4.96 -17.23 -25.28
N GLN A 152 -5.75 -18.23 -25.69
CA GLN A 152 -6.02 -18.60 -27.08
C GLN A 152 -7.51 -18.40 -27.39
N TYR A 153 -7.80 -17.61 -28.43
CA TYR A 153 -9.12 -17.45 -29.01
C TYR A 153 -9.38 -18.67 -29.92
N TYR A 154 -9.90 -19.75 -29.33
CA TYR A 154 -10.01 -21.05 -29.99
C TYR A 154 -11.16 -21.08 -31.00
N THR A 155 -12.29 -20.48 -30.65
CA THR A 155 -13.38 -20.13 -31.58
C THR A 155 -13.97 -18.77 -31.16
N ASN A 156 -14.99 -18.28 -31.88
CA ASN A 156 -15.71 -17.07 -31.49
C ASN A 156 -16.37 -17.15 -30.10
N ASP A 157 -16.69 -18.36 -29.64
CA ASP A 157 -17.42 -18.63 -28.38
C ASP A 157 -16.55 -19.35 -27.33
N ILE A 158 -15.32 -19.74 -27.67
CA ILE A 158 -14.42 -20.52 -26.81
C ILE A 158 -13.07 -19.82 -26.68
N ILE A 159 -12.75 -19.41 -25.45
CA ILE A 159 -11.41 -19.02 -25.03
C ILE A 159 -10.80 -20.18 -24.26
N ARG A 160 -9.64 -20.66 -24.69
CA ARG A 160 -8.79 -21.56 -23.90
C ARG A 160 -7.71 -20.70 -23.25
N PHE A 161 -7.42 -20.92 -21.98
CA PHE A 161 -6.22 -20.39 -21.35
C PHE A 161 -5.45 -21.51 -20.65
N LYS A 162 -4.12 -21.37 -20.58
CA LYS A 162 -3.28 -22.19 -19.71
C LYS A 162 -2.28 -21.34 -18.93
N LEU A 163 -2.03 -21.74 -17.69
CA LEU A 163 -0.95 -21.24 -16.84
C LEU A 163 0.13 -22.31 -16.81
N TYR A 164 1.37 -21.97 -17.16
CA TYR A 164 2.49 -22.91 -17.12
C TYR A 164 3.78 -22.23 -16.66
N ASP A 165 4.67 -23.04 -16.10
CA ASP A 165 6.03 -22.68 -15.71
C ASP A 165 6.85 -22.34 -16.97
N SER A 166 7.48 -21.16 -17.02
CA SER A 166 8.30 -20.76 -18.18
C SER A 166 9.66 -21.45 -18.22
N ASP A 167 10.13 -21.94 -17.07
CA ASP A 167 11.50 -22.38 -16.86
C ASP A 167 11.60 -23.91 -16.93
N ASN A 168 10.51 -24.62 -16.58
CA ASN A 168 10.45 -26.08 -16.54
C ASN A 168 9.20 -26.63 -17.24
N GLN A 169 9.37 -27.71 -18.02
CA GLN A 169 8.23 -28.48 -18.51
C GLN A 169 7.54 -29.22 -17.36
N ARG A 170 6.20 -29.21 -17.38
CA ARG A 170 5.35 -29.92 -16.42
C ARG A 170 4.43 -30.88 -17.18
N TYR A 171 3.77 -31.77 -16.44
CA TYR A 171 2.75 -32.66 -16.98
C TYR A 171 1.56 -31.84 -17.55
N GLU A 172 1.19 -32.10 -18.81
CA GLU A 172 0.00 -31.57 -19.50
C GLU A 172 -0.97 -32.71 -19.87
#